data_AF-A0A928UR39-F1
#
_entry.id   AF-A0A928UR39-F1
#
_cell.length_a   1.000
_cell.length_b   1.000
_cell.length_c   1.000
_cell.angle_alpha   90.00
_cell.angle_beta   90.00
_cell.angle_gamma   90.00
#
_symmetry.space_group_name_H-M   'P 1'
#
loop_
_entity.id
_entity.type
_entity.pdbx_description
1 polymer ?
#
loop_
_entity_poly.entity_id
_entity_poly.type
_entity_poly.pdbx_seq_one_letter_code
_entity_poly.pdbx_strand_id
1 'polypeptide(L)'
;ALYINPGFTIHFEGWTPEESFPLMKYLYAHASRPENTTRFQWQPGSIAFWDNRATWHYALNDYHGARREMHRITIEGSPLN
;
A
#
# COMPACT_ATOMS: atom_id res chain seq x y z
N ALA A 1 12.74 1.27 -6.23
CA ALA A 1 11.45 1.18 -5.50
C ALA A 1 11.41 -0.14 -4.74
N LEU A 2 10.76 -0.18 -3.57
CA LEU A 2 10.54 -1.42 -2.83
C LEU A 2 9.17 -2.00 -3.21
N TYR A 3 9.16 -3.15 -3.90
CA TYR A 3 7.93 -3.75 -4.45
C TYR A 3 7.53 -5.02 -3.68
N ILE A 4 7.08 -4.79 -2.45
CA ILE A 4 6.60 -5.81 -1.51
C ILE A 4 5.37 -5.23 -0.79
N ASN A 5 4.49 -6.02 -0.19
CA ASN A 5 3.49 -5.51 0.76
C ASN A 5 2.88 -6.64 1.62
N PRO A 6 2.41 -6.34 2.84
CA PRO A 6 1.89 -7.36 3.76
C PRO A 6 0.57 -8.02 3.34
N GLY A 7 -0.16 -7.44 2.37
CA GLY A 7 -1.44 -7.96 1.91
C GLY A 7 -1.33 -9.02 0.81
N PHE A 8 -0.26 -9.00 0.02
CA PHE A 8 -0.12 -9.85 -1.16
C PHE A 8 1.21 -10.61 -1.24
N THR A 9 2.29 -10.12 -0.63
CA THR A 9 3.58 -10.83 -0.70
C THR A 9 3.59 -12.01 0.27
N ILE A 10 3.94 -13.18 -0.25
CA ILE A 10 3.96 -14.45 0.49
C ILE A 10 5.35 -14.85 1.02
N HIS A 11 6.40 -14.80 0.18
CA HIS A 11 7.79 -15.12 0.51
C HIS A 11 8.71 -14.66 -0.63
N PHE A 12 10.02 -14.72 -0.43
CA PHE A 12 11.01 -14.48 -1.49
C PHE A 12 11.26 -15.76 -2.30
N GLU A 13 11.45 -15.64 -3.60
CA GLU A 13 11.77 -16.78 -4.46
C GLU A 13 13.02 -17.51 -3.95
N GLY A 14 12.94 -18.84 -3.86
CA GLY A 14 14.02 -19.70 -3.37
C GLY A 14 14.14 -19.78 -1.85
N TRP A 15 13.29 -19.09 -1.08
CA TRP A 15 13.26 -19.12 0.38
C TRP A 15 11.94 -19.73 0.85
N THR A 16 11.97 -20.44 1.97
CA THR A 16 10.74 -20.83 2.67
C THR A 16 10.02 -19.60 3.24
N PRO A 17 8.71 -19.69 3.54
CA PRO A 17 8.00 -18.62 4.24
C PRO A 17 8.65 -18.24 5.58
N GLU A 18 9.14 -19.22 6.33
CA GLU A 18 9.79 -19.04 7.62
C GLU A 18 11.11 -18.27 7.49
N GLU A 19 11.91 -18.58 6.48
CA GLU A 19 13.16 -17.85 6.17
C GLU A 19 12.89 -16.43 5.69
N SER A 20 11.81 -16.23 4.91
CA SER A 20 11.47 -14.93 4.34
C SER A 20 10.91 -13.96 5.38
N PHE A 21 10.14 -14.47 6.33
CA PHE A 21 9.34 -13.67 7.25
C PHE A 21 10.13 -12.60 8.02
N PRO A 22 11.32 -12.87 8.61
CA PRO A 22 12.08 -11.85 9.34
C PRO A 22 12.46 -10.64 8.48
N LEU A 23 12.92 -10.87 7.25
CA LEU A 23 13.29 -9.79 6.33
C LEU A 23 12.05 -9.05 5.81
N MET A 24 10.99 -9.78 5.45
CA MET A 24 9.72 -9.15 5.05
C MET A 24 9.18 -8.24 6.16
N LYS A 25 9.19 -8.71 7.41
CA LYS A 25 8.77 -7.92 8.58
C LYS A 25 9.61 -6.66 8.76
N TYR A 26 10.93 -6.76 8.60
CA TYR A 26 11.83 -5.59 8.64
C TYR A 26 11.48 -4.57 7.54
N LEU A 27 11.29 -5.04 6.29
CA LEU A 27 10.97 -4.18 5.15
C LEU A 27 9.60 -3.50 5.31
N TYR A 28 8.60 -4.22 5.82
CA TYR A 28 7.29 -3.64 6.14
C TYR A 28 7.41 -2.53 7.19
N ALA A 29 8.14 -2.79 8.27
CA ALA A 29 8.34 -1.80 9.33
C ALA A 29 9.15 -0.58 8.86
N HIS A 30 10.09 -0.76 7.93
CA HIS A 30 10.84 0.35 7.34
C HIS A 30 9.97 1.20 6.41
N ALA A 31 9.21 0.56 5.53
CA ALA A 31 8.37 1.27 4.55
C ALA A 31 7.19 2.00 5.21
N SER A 32 6.65 1.50 6.32
CA SER A 32 5.50 2.10 7.02
C SER A 32 5.86 3.13 8.09
N ARG A 33 7.14 3.52 8.21
CA ARG A 33 7.55 4.54 9.19
C ARG A 33 6.82 5.87 8.95
N PRO A 34 6.47 6.62 10.01
CA PRO A 34 5.72 7.87 9.87
C PRO A 34 6.35 8.88 8.90
N GLU A 35 7.69 8.98 8.87
CA GLU A 35 8.43 9.86 7.96
C GLU A 35 8.25 9.51 6.47
N ASN A 36 7.84 8.28 6.16
CA ASN A 36 7.56 7.81 4.80
C ASN A 36 6.07 7.90 4.43
N THR A 37 5.25 8.49 5.32
CA THR A 37 3.79 8.48 5.17
C THR A 37 3.24 9.89 5.00
N THR A 38 2.11 9.98 4.30
CA THR A 38 1.26 11.17 4.29
C THR A 38 -0.19 10.73 4.52
N ARG A 39 -0.98 11.56 5.20
CA ARG A 39 -2.41 11.33 5.43
C ARG A 39 -3.22 12.31 4.59
N PHE A 40 -3.88 11.79 3.57
CA PHE A 40 -4.79 12.58 2.74
C PHE A 40 -6.18 12.67 3.39
N GLN A 41 -6.66 13.89 3.63
CA GLN A 41 -7.99 14.14 4.16
C GLN A 41 -8.96 14.47 3.02
N TRP A 42 -9.97 13.62 2.83
CA TRP A 42 -11.00 13.80 1.81
C TRP A 42 -11.91 14.99 2.13
N GLN A 43 -12.22 15.77 1.10
CA GLN A 43 -13.26 16.81 1.11
C GLN A 43 -14.18 16.66 -0.13
N PRO A 44 -15.37 17.24 -0.13
CA PRO A 44 -16.22 17.27 -1.32
C PRO A 44 -15.44 17.82 -2.54
N GLY A 45 -15.44 17.07 -3.64
CA GLY A 45 -14.70 17.42 -4.86
C GLY A 45 -13.22 17.05 -4.87
N SER A 46 -12.67 16.46 -3.80
CA SER A 46 -11.29 15.96 -3.80
C SER A 46 -11.10 14.82 -4.81
N ILE A 47 -9.97 14.86 -5.52
CA ILE A 47 -9.47 13.78 -6.36
C ILE A 47 -8.08 13.43 -5.85
N ALA A 48 -7.82 12.15 -5.61
CA ALA A 48 -6.48 11.65 -5.33
C ALA A 48 -5.98 10.86 -6.55
N PHE A 49 -4.72 11.08 -6.91
CA PHE A 49 -4.00 10.32 -7.91
C PHE A 49 -2.66 9.88 -7.30
N TRP A 50 -2.30 8.61 -7.48
CA TRP A 50 -1.06 8.07 -6.92
C TRP A 50 -0.42 7.07 -7.89
N ASP A 51 0.90 6.91 -7.74
CA ASP A 51 1.67 5.90 -8.47
C ASP A 51 1.50 4.53 -7.79
N ASN A 52 0.84 3.60 -8.47
CA ASN A 52 0.53 2.26 -7.92
C ASN A 52 1.72 1.28 -7.93
N ARG A 53 2.90 1.68 -8.44
CA ARG A 53 4.15 0.92 -8.35
C ARG A 53 5.01 1.37 -7.18
N ALA A 54 5.05 2.68 -6.93
CA ALA A 54 5.97 3.29 -5.96
C ALA A 54 5.34 3.57 -4.59
N THR A 55 4.01 3.49 -4.46
CA THR A 55 3.31 3.85 -3.21
C THR A 55 2.47 2.71 -2.68
N TRP A 56 2.40 2.61 -1.35
CA TRP A 56 1.36 1.86 -0.66
C TRP A 56 0.26 2.81 -0.21
N HIS A 57 -0.96 2.31 -0.15
CA HIS A 57 -2.09 3.01 0.44
C HIS A 57 -2.90 2.05 1.28
N TYR A 58 -3.56 2.58 2.30
CA TYR A 58 -4.51 1.82 3.12
C TYR A 58 -5.70 2.72 3.46
N ALA A 59 -6.87 2.11 3.59
CA ALA A 59 -8.06 2.82 4.04
C ALA A 59 -8.11 2.83 5.56
N LEU A 60 -8.34 4.00 6.16
CA LEU A 60 -8.68 4.13 7.57
C LEU A 60 -10.18 3.88 7.74
N ASN A 61 -10.54 2.95 8.63
CA ASN A 61 -11.92 2.63 8.95
C ASN A 61 -12.39 3.41 10.19
N ASP A 62 -12.31 4.74 10.14
CA ASP A 62 -12.55 5.66 11.27
C ASP A 62 -13.87 6.45 11.16
N TYR A 63 -14.82 5.98 10.34
CA TYR A 63 -16.06 6.69 10.00
C TYR A 63 -17.33 5.90 10.37
N HIS A 64 -17.34 5.22 11.51
CA HIS A 64 -18.47 4.40 11.96
C HIS A 64 -19.80 5.17 11.96
N GLY A 65 -20.85 4.55 11.39
CA GLY A 65 -22.18 5.15 11.28
C GLY A 65 -22.35 6.18 10.15
N ALA A 66 -21.29 6.52 9.42
CA ALA A 66 -21.35 7.42 8.27
C ALA A 66 -21.21 6.64 6.94
N ARG A 67 -21.99 7.03 5.93
CA ARG A 67 -21.82 6.52 4.56
C ARG A 67 -20.59 7.17 3.93
N ARG A 68 -19.71 6.35 3.35
CA ARG A 68 -18.58 6.78 2.54
C ARG A 68 -18.62 6.09 1.19
N GLU A 69 -18.65 6.88 0.12
CA GLU A 69 -18.69 6.40 -1.27
C GLU A 69 -17.59 7.06 -2.09
N MET A 70 -16.92 6.27 -2.91
CA MET A 70 -15.76 6.67 -3.71
C MET A 70 -15.84 5.97 -5.06
N HIS A 71 -15.51 6.68 -6.13
CA HIS A 71 -15.32 6.07 -7.44
C HIS A 71 -13.81 6.00 -7.74
N ARG A 72 -13.38 4.87 -8.32
CA ARG A 72 -11.98 4.65 -8.70
C ARG A 72 -11.91 4.23 -10.16
N ILE A 73 -10.96 4.82 -10.87
CA ILE A 73 -10.49 4.36 -12.16
C ILE A 73 -9.05 3.92 -11.97
N THR A 74 -8.67 2.80 -12.58
CA THR A 74 -7.29 2.32 -12.60
C THR A 74 -6.77 2.45 -14.02
N ILE A 75 -5.63 3.12 -14.18
CA ILE A 75 -4.93 3.21 -15.47
C ILE A 75 -4.01 1.99 -15.58
N GLU A 76 -4.05 1.32 -16.73
CA GLU A 76 -3.21 0.15 -17.00
C GLU A 76 -1.72 0.52 -17.00
N GLY A 77 -0.90 -0.37 -16.44
CA GLY A 77 0.56 -0.25 -16.46
C GLY A 77 1.21 -1.26 -17.41
N SER A 78 2.53 -1.23 -17.47
CA SER A 78 3.34 -2.24 -18.18
C SER A 78 4.05 -3.20 -17.19
N PRO A 79 4.69 -4.27 -17.67
CA PRO A 79 5.68 -5.01 -16.88
C PRO A 79 6.81 -4.11 -16.36
N LEU A 80 7.43 -4.52 -15.26
CA LEU A 80 8.69 -3.95 -14.77
C LEU A 80 9.83 -4.59 -15.57
N ASN A 81 10.65 -3.76 -16.20
CA ASN A 81 11.85 -4.19 -16.92
C ASN A 81 13.00 -4.48 -15.95
#